data_AF-A0A2E9ZFQ0-F1
#
_entry.id   AF-A0A2E9ZFQ0-F1
#
_cell.length_a   1.000
_cell.length_b   1.000
_cell.length_c   1.000
_cell.angle_alpha   90.00
_cell.angle_beta   90.00
_cell.angle_gamma   90.00
#
_symmetry.space_group_name_H-M   'P 1'
#
loop_
_entity.id
_entity.type
_entity.pdbx_description
1 polymer ?
#
loop_
_entity_poly.entity_id
_entity_poly.type
_entity_poly.pdbx_seq_one_letter_code
_entity_poly.pdbx_strand_id
1 'polypeptide(L)'
;MLLQGTLFYVGKRGDFAANSPALFQSQLSAIGTAGAAEELIEGVETMQILYGVNLDQDVRNTVDAYLPADQVPNWNNVVSVRISLLMQAIGDSIVPSAQQYTFDGVTYGPAGAGSLPPDTRVRRVFTNTISLRNRALGV
;
A
#
# COMPACT_ATOMS: atom_id res chain seq x y z
N MET A 1 -14.64 22.77 -14.41
CA MET A 1 -13.97 21.96 -13.37
C MET A 1 -12.97 21.07 -14.08
N LEU A 2 -11.66 21.26 -13.87
CA LEU A 2 -10.62 20.38 -14.40
C LEU A 2 -10.43 19.25 -13.40
N LEU A 3 -10.54 18.00 -13.85
CA LEU A 3 -10.19 16.85 -13.03
C LEU A 3 -8.66 16.83 -12.91
N GLN A 4 -8.15 16.99 -11.70
CA GLN A 4 -6.74 16.70 -11.39
C GLN A 4 -6.71 15.32 -10.72
N GLY A 5 -5.98 14.39 -11.33
CA GLY A 5 -5.75 13.07 -10.76
C GLY A 5 -4.32 12.98 -10.26
N THR A 6 -4.09 12.17 -9.23
CA THR A 6 -2.75 11.86 -8.74
C THR A 6 -2.56 10.36 -8.73
N LEU A 7 -1.51 9.88 -9.37
CA LEU A 7 -1.09 8.49 -9.38
C LEU A 7 -0.01 8.29 -8.32
N PHE A 8 -0.18 7.28 -7.47
CA PHE A 8 0.87 6.77 -6.59
C PHE A 8 1.27 5.37 -7.03
N TYR A 9 2.57 5.11 -7.10
CA TYR A 9 3.08 3.79 -7.47
C TYR A 9 4.44 3.51 -6.83
N VAL A 10 4.74 2.23 -6.64
CA VAL A 10 6.07 1.79 -6.22
C VAL A 10 6.88 1.47 -7.48
N GLY A 11 8.09 2.01 -7.57
CA GLY A 11 8.96 1.84 -8.71
C GLY A 11 10.43 1.98 -8.32
N LYS A 12 11.33 1.97 -9.30
CA LYS A 12 12.76 2.22 -9.10
C LYS A 12 13.17 3.43 -9.92
N ARG A 13 14.06 4.26 -9.37
CA ARG A 13 14.55 5.46 -10.07
C ARG A 13 15.17 5.07 -11.42
N GLY A 14 14.64 5.61 -12.51
CA GLY A 14 15.09 5.31 -13.88
C GLY A 14 14.93 3.85 -14.31
N ASP A 15 14.07 3.08 -13.64
CA ASP A 15 13.86 1.64 -13.86
C ASP A 15 15.12 0.77 -13.72
N PHE A 16 16.17 1.31 -13.08
CA PHE A 16 17.40 0.58 -12.85
C PHE A 16 17.21 -0.44 -11.71
N ALA A 17 17.38 -1.73 -12.03
CA ALA A 17 17.16 -2.81 -11.08
C ALA A 17 18.01 -2.72 -9.80
N ALA A 18 19.19 -2.09 -9.87
CA ALA A 18 20.09 -1.88 -8.74
C ALA A 18 19.61 -0.81 -7.74
N ASN A 19 18.71 0.09 -8.15
CA ASN A 19 18.19 1.12 -7.26
C ASN A 19 17.21 0.53 -6.25
N SER A 20 17.17 1.12 -5.06
CA SER A 20 16.14 0.82 -4.08
C SER A 20 14.76 1.19 -4.65
N PRO A 21 13.73 0.37 -4.38
CA PRO A 21 12.36 0.73 -4.69
C PRO A 21 11.95 1.94 -3.85
N ALA A 22 11.07 2.76 -4.41
CA ALA A 22 10.59 3.98 -3.81
C ALA A 22 9.12 4.22 -4.16
N LEU A 23 8.43 4.98 -3.31
CA LEU A 23 7.09 5.48 -3.63
C LEU A 23 7.22 6.73 -4.48
N PHE A 24 6.56 6.72 -5.63
CA PHE A 24 6.48 7.82 -6.55
C PHE A 24 5.07 8.41 -6.59
N GLN A 25 4.99 9.69 -6.92
CA GLN A 25 3.77 10.40 -7.25
C GLN A 25 3.87 11.00 -8.65
N SER A 26 2.78 10.97 -9.41
CA SER A 26 2.67 11.71 -10.66
C SER A 26 1.32 12.39 -10.75
N GLN A 27 1.31 13.64 -11.21
CA GLN A 27 0.07 14.30 -11.59
C GLN A 27 -0.44 13.74 -12.92
N LEU A 28 -1.74 13.49 -13.01
CA LEU A 28 -2.42 13.08 -14.24
C LEU A 28 -2.92 14.34 -14.94
N SER A 29 -2.66 14.41 -16.25
CA SER A 29 -3.24 15.42 -17.12
C SER A 29 -4.74 15.22 -17.26
N ALA A 30 -5.43 16.22 -17.82
CA ALA A 30 -6.87 16.15 -18.07
C ALA A 30 -7.28 15.00 -19.02
N ILE A 31 -6.33 14.43 -19.77
CA ILE A 31 -6.54 13.28 -20.68
C ILE A 31 -6.01 11.97 -20.07
N GLY A 32 -5.71 11.93 -18.77
CA GLY A 32 -5.30 10.72 -18.06
C GLY A 32 -3.85 10.29 -18.30
N THR A 33 -3.01 11.14 -18.88
CA THR A 33 -1.57 10.85 -19.04
C THR A 33 -0.80 11.26 -17.79
N ALA A 34 0.08 10.37 -17.32
CA ALA A 34 0.98 10.68 -16.21
C ALA A 34 2.04 11.70 -16.66
N GLY A 35 2.20 12.76 -15.87
CA GLY A 35 3.29 13.72 -15.99
C GLY A 35 4.62 13.17 -15.47
N ALA A 36 5.54 14.08 -15.16
CA ALA A 36 6.80 13.70 -14.53
C ALA A 36 6.55 13.08 -13.14
N ALA A 37 7.20 11.95 -12.89
CA ALA A 37 7.14 11.28 -11.60
C ALA A 37 8.09 11.95 -10.61
N GLU A 38 7.59 12.19 -9.40
CA GLU A 38 8.33 12.67 -8.25
C GLU A 38 8.55 11.52 -7.26
N GLU A 39 9.80 11.30 -6.86
CA GLU A 39 10.13 10.33 -5.82
C GLU A 39 9.81 10.93 -4.45
N LEU A 40 8.90 10.30 -3.70
CA LEU A 40 8.48 10.78 -2.40
C LEU A 40 9.28 10.15 -1.26
N ILE A 41 9.45 8.82 -1.31
CA ILE A 41 10.04 8.04 -0.21
C ILE A 41 10.84 6.89 -0.79
N GLU A 42 12.17 6.93 -0.62
CA GLU A 42 13.05 5.80 -0.92
C GLU A 42 12.88 4.67 0.12
N GLY A 43 13.02 3.42 -0.33
CA GLY A 43 12.94 2.24 0.52
C GLY A 43 11.53 1.66 0.67
N VAL A 44 10.52 2.21 0.01
CA VAL A 44 9.18 1.60 -0.06
C VAL A 44 9.25 0.41 -1.02
N GLU A 45 9.25 -0.81 -0.47
CA GLU A 45 9.33 -2.06 -1.23
C GLU A 45 7.99 -2.47 -1.81
N THR A 46 6.92 -2.31 -1.03
CA THR A 46 5.55 -2.53 -1.50
C THR A 46 4.55 -1.66 -0.76
N MET A 47 3.45 -1.35 -1.43
CA MET A 47 2.29 -0.64 -0.90
C MET A 47 1.05 -1.50 -1.12
N GLN A 48 0.31 -1.76 -0.05
CA GLN A 48 -0.96 -2.48 -0.10
C GLN A 48 -2.08 -1.58 0.40
N ILE A 49 -3.20 -1.61 -0.32
CA ILE A 49 -4.42 -0.87 0.03
C ILE A 49 -5.55 -1.87 0.21
N LEU A 50 -6.14 -1.89 1.41
CA LEU A 50 -7.35 -2.66 1.71
C LEU A 50 -8.51 -1.72 2.01
N TYR A 51 -9.71 -2.16 1.68
CA TYR A 51 -10.95 -1.40 1.83
C TYR A 51 -11.74 -1.95 3.01
N GLY A 52 -12.03 -1.09 3.97
CA GLY A 52 -12.88 -1.42 5.11
C GLY A 52 -14.34 -1.39 4.69
N VAL A 53 -14.99 -2.55 4.68
CA VAL A 53 -16.36 -2.75 4.21
C VAL A 53 -17.30 -3.00 5.39
N ASN A 54 -18.42 -2.30 5.39
CA ASN A 54 -19.60 -2.59 6.23
C ASN A 54 -20.46 -3.66 5.53
N LEU A 55 -20.26 -4.92 5.90
CA LEU A 55 -20.91 -6.07 5.26
C LEU A 55 -22.34 -6.28 5.77
N ASP A 56 -22.61 -5.96 7.04
CA ASP A 56 -23.95 -6.11 7.63
C ASP A 56 -24.88 -4.92 7.38
N GLN A 57 -24.33 -3.83 6.82
CA GLN A 57 -25.03 -2.57 6.51
C GLN A 57 -25.72 -1.96 7.73
N ASP A 58 -25.12 -2.13 8.91
CA ASP A 58 -25.67 -1.55 10.11
C ASP A 58 -25.64 -0.01 10.09
N VAL A 59 -26.49 0.59 10.91
CA VAL A 59 -26.61 2.06 11.05
C VAL A 59 -25.40 2.70 11.73
N ARG A 60 -24.52 1.91 12.35
CA ARG A 60 -23.29 2.41 12.99
C ARG A 60 -22.18 2.61 11.95
N ASN A 61 -22.35 1.99 10.79
CA ASN A 61 -21.48 2.09 9.63
C ASN A 61 -20.03 1.70 9.95
N THR A 62 -19.89 0.64 10.74
CA THR A 62 -18.60 0.10 11.17
C THR A 62 -18.00 -0.84 10.15
N VAL A 63 -16.68 -1.04 10.22
CA VAL A 63 -15.97 -1.96 9.32
C VAL A 63 -16.06 -3.38 9.89
N ASP A 64 -16.54 -4.32 9.08
CA ASP A 64 -16.54 -5.75 9.41
C ASP A 64 -15.28 -6.45 8.90
N ALA A 65 -14.79 -6.04 7.72
CA ALA A 65 -13.63 -6.65 7.08
C ALA A 65 -12.82 -5.63 6.27
N TYR A 66 -11.51 -5.87 6.17
CA TYR A 66 -10.62 -5.19 5.23
C TYR A 66 -10.34 -6.13 4.06
N LEU A 67 -10.78 -5.76 2.86
CA LEU A 67 -10.74 -6.61 1.67
C LEU A 67 -9.88 -5.96 0.57
N PRO A 68 -9.15 -6.74 -0.24
CA PRO A 68 -8.56 -6.21 -1.46
C PRO A 68 -9.65 -5.80 -2.46
N ALA A 69 -9.32 -4.90 -3.39
CA ALA A 69 -10.30 -4.25 -4.28
C ALA A 69 -11.18 -5.25 -5.06
N ASP A 70 -10.58 -6.33 -5.54
CA ASP A 70 -11.21 -7.39 -6.33
C ASP A 70 -12.19 -8.26 -5.51
N GLN A 71 -12.09 -8.21 -4.18
CA GLN A 71 -12.95 -8.96 -3.27
C GLN A 71 -14.02 -8.08 -2.61
N VAL A 72 -14.07 -6.77 -2.89
CA VAL A 72 -15.11 -5.88 -2.37
C VAL A 72 -16.45 -6.21 -3.06
N PRO A 73 -17.46 -6.73 -2.33
CA PRO A 73 -18.72 -7.16 -2.95
C PRO A 73 -19.59 -5.97 -3.39
N ASN A 74 -19.53 -4.86 -2.65
CA ASN A 74 -20.27 -3.64 -2.95
C ASN A 74 -19.47 -2.41 -2.49
N TRP A 75 -19.06 -1.58 -3.46
CA TRP A 75 -18.28 -0.38 -3.21
C TRP A 75 -19.03 0.71 -2.44
N ASN A 76 -20.36 0.69 -2.45
CA ASN A 76 -21.15 1.63 -1.64
C ASN A 76 -21.01 1.38 -0.14
N ASN A 77 -20.57 0.18 0.25
CA ASN A 77 -20.38 -0.20 1.65
C ASN A 77 -18.96 0.08 2.16
N VAL A 78 -18.09 0.71 1.36
CA VAL A 78 -16.73 1.04 1.77
C VAL A 78 -16.73 2.31 2.62
N VAL A 79 -16.29 2.18 3.87
CA VAL A 79 -16.32 3.25 4.88
C VAL A 79 -14.95 3.66 5.39
N SER A 80 -13.90 2.87 5.11
CA SER A 80 -12.52 3.25 5.41
C SER A 80 -11.55 2.62 4.41
N VAL A 81 -10.31 3.12 4.42
CA VAL A 81 -9.19 2.57 3.65
C VAL A 81 -8.02 2.33 4.62
N ARG A 82 -7.39 1.18 4.52
CA ARG A 82 -6.15 0.84 5.23
C ARG A 82 -5.01 0.78 4.24
N ILE A 83 -4.01 1.61 4.45
CA ILE A 83 -2.80 1.68 3.63
C ILE A 83 -1.66 1.11 4.45
N SER A 84 -0.96 0.11 3.90
CA SER A 84 0.22 -0.49 4.51
C SER A 84 1.41 -0.37 3.57
N LEU A 85 2.53 0.13 4.10
CA LEU A 85 3.80 0.21 3.41
C LEU A 85 4.78 -0.78 4.03
N LEU A 86 5.37 -1.65 3.22
CA LEU A 86 6.56 -2.41 3.60
C LEU A 86 7.77 -1.56 3.24
N MET A 87 8.46 -1.07 4.26
CA MET A 87 9.72 -0.37 4.11
C MET A 87 10.87 -1.37 4.22
N GLN A 88 11.91 -1.17 3.43
CA GLN A 88 13.20 -1.83 3.59
C GLN A 88 14.33 -0.82 3.83
N ALA A 89 15.40 -1.28 4.45
CA ALA A 89 16.64 -0.51 4.50
C ALA A 89 17.15 -0.22 3.07
N ILE A 90 17.70 0.99 2.87
CA ILE A 90 18.28 1.41 1.59
C ILE A 90 19.56 0.62 1.29
N GLY A 91 20.40 0.45 2.31
CA GLY A 91 21.59 -0.40 2.27
C GLY A 91 21.28 -1.87 2.49
N ASP A 92 22.09 -2.74 1.89
CA ASP A 92 22.14 -4.17 2.18
C ASP A 92 23.17 -4.47 3.28
N SER A 93 23.23 -5.71 3.76
CA SER A 93 24.16 -6.19 4.79
C SER A 93 24.00 -5.48 6.14
N ILE A 94 22.78 -5.07 6.46
CA ILE A 94 22.43 -4.44 7.75
C ILE A 94 22.32 -5.49 8.85
N VAL A 95 21.93 -6.72 8.50
CA VAL A 95 21.78 -7.86 9.39
C VAL A 95 22.57 -9.06 8.86
N PRO A 96 23.00 -10.00 9.72
CA PRO A 96 23.83 -11.14 9.29
C PRO A 96 23.09 -12.16 8.42
N SER A 97 21.76 -12.12 8.39
CA SER A 97 20.91 -12.99 7.57
C SER A 97 19.52 -12.36 7.38
N ALA A 98 18.81 -12.78 6.32
CA ALA A 98 17.43 -12.37 6.05
C ALA A 98 16.54 -12.60 7.28
N GLN A 99 15.77 -11.57 7.65
CA GLN A 99 14.91 -11.61 8.84
C GLN A 99 13.46 -11.88 8.46
N GLN A 100 12.79 -12.74 9.23
CA GLN A 100 11.36 -12.99 9.07
C GLN A 100 10.56 -11.70 9.34
N TYR A 101 9.57 -11.43 8.49
CA TYR A 101 8.62 -10.33 8.66
C TYR A 101 7.20 -10.78 8.30
N THR A 102 6.19 -10.03 8.73
CA THR A 102 4.79 -10.26 8.35
C THR A 102 4.25 -9.02 7.67
N PHE A 103 3.68 -9.18 6.48
CA PHE A 103 3.06 -8.11 5.71
C PHE A 103 1.75 -8.63 5.11
N ASP A 104 0.69 -7.84 5.27
CA ASP A 104 -0.66 -8.17 4.79
C ASP A 104 -1.16 -9.56 5.20
N GLY A 105 -0.91 -9.96 6.44
CA GLY A 105 -1.31 -11.28 6.97
C GLY A 105 -0.44 -12.45 6.50
N VAL A 106 0.53 -12.22 5.60
CA VAL A 106 1.49 -13.24 5.16
C VAL A 106 2.79 -13.09 5.94
N THR A 107 3.21 -14.16 6.61
CA THR A 107 4.55 -14.24 7.18
C THR A 107 5.54 -14.71 6.11
N TYR A 108 6.63 -13.99 5.94
CA TYR A 108 7.73 -14.28 5.02
C TYR A 108 8.92 -14.81 5.81
N GLY A 109 9.30 -16.06 5.61
CA GLY A 109 10.33 -16.72 6.42
C GLY A 109 10.14 -18.24 6.50
N PRO A 110 11.06 -18.94 7.20
CA PRO A 110 11.03 -20.41 7.30
C PRO A 110 9.75 -20.98 7.89
N ALA A 111 9.03 -20.21 8.70
CA ALA A 111 7.77 -20.61 9.33
C ALA A 111 6.53 -20.00 8.65
N GLY A 112 6.70 -19.30 7.52
CA GLY A 112 5.67 -18.53 6.86
C GLY A 112 5.23 -19.12 5.51
N ALA A 113 4.19 -18.51 4.92
CA ALA A 113 3.71 -18.86 3.59
C ALA A 113 4.46 -18.12 2.46
N GLY A 114 5.23 -17.09 2.81
CA GLY A 114 6.05 -16.30 1.87
C GLY A 114 7.54 -16.65 1.94
N SER A 115 8.22 -16.58 0.80
CA SER A 115 9.67 -16.73 0.71
C SER A 115 10.39 -15.41 1.03
N LEU A 116 11.48 -15.46 1.80
CA LEU A 116 12.31 -14.29 2.03
C LEU A 116 13.06 -13.87 0.76
N PRO A 117 13.19 -12.55 0.50
CA PRO A 117 14.14 -12.05 -0.47
C PRO A 117 15.57 -12.50 -0.12
N PRO A 118 16.42 -12.81 -1.11
CA PRO A 118 17.80 -13.25 -0.89
C PRO A 118 18.72 -12.05 -0.58
N ASP A 119 18.36 -11.25 0.43
CA ASP A 119 19.10 -10.08 0.88
C ASP A 119 19.22 -10.06 2.41
N THR A 120 19.91 -9.03 2.91
CA THR A 120 20.18 -8.81 4.33
C THR A 120 19.66 -7.45 4.78
N ARG A 121 18.50 -7.07 4.27
CA ARG A 121 17.81 -5.81 4.58
C ARG A 121 16.82 -6.01 5.71
N VAL A 122 16.79 -5.04 6.63
CA VAL A 122 15.73 -4.96 7.65
C VAL A 122 14.47 -4.41 6.99
N ARG A 123 13.32 -5.03 7.28
CA ARG A 123 12.01 -4.61 6.80
C ARG A 123 11.10 -4.21 7.94
N ARG A 124 10.29 -3.18 7.72
CA ARG A 124 9.32 -2.68 8.70
C ARG A 124 8.01 -2.29 8.03
N VAL A 125 6.90 -2.67 8.66
CA VAL A 125 5.57 -2.32 8.18
C VAL A 125 5.08 -1.05 8.87
N PHE A 126 4.56 -0.13 8.08
CA PHE A 126 3.82 1.03 8.55
C PHE A 126 2.39 0.95 8.02
N THR A 127 1.41 1.06 8.90
CA THR A 127 0.00 0.96 8.53
C THR A 127 -0.74 2.18 9.04
N ASN A 128 -1.56 2.78 8.18
CA ASN A 128 -2.48 3.83 8.54
C ASN A 128 -3.90 3.47 8.07
N THR A 129 -4.90 3.82 8.86
CA THR A 129 -6.32 3.58 8.54
C THR A 129 -7.07 4.90 8.54
N ILE A 130 -7.73 5.20 7.43
CA ILE A 130 -8.41 6.47 7.16
C ILE A 130 -9.89 6.20 6.97
N SER A 131 -10.74 6.80 7.82
CA SER A 131 -12.19 6.72 7.66
C SER A 131 -12.69 7.69 6.59
N LEU A 132 -13.59 7.21 5.72
CA LEU A 132 -14.21 7.99 4.66
C LEU A 132 -15.48 8.66 5.19
N ARG A 133 -15.35 9.83 5.82
CA ARG A 133 -16.48 10.51 6.50
C ARG A 133 -17.69 10.80 5.60
N ASN A 134 -17.48 11.12 4.32
CA ASN A 134 -18.57 11.36 3.36
C ASN A 134 -19.33 10.07 2.97
N ARG A 135 -18.80 8.89 3.33
CA ARG A 135 -19.47 7.59 3.20
C ARG A 135 -19.98 7.09 4.55
N ALA A 136 -19.28 7.42 5.63
CA ALA A 136 -19.63 7.03 7.00
C ALA A 136 -20.88 7.76 7.52
N LEU A 137 -21.07 9.03 7.13
CA LEU A 137 -22.17 9.90 7.54
C LEU A 137 -23.04 10.18 6.30
N GLY A 138 -24.08 9.39 6.08
CA GLY A 138 -24.95 9.54 4.92
C GLY A 138 -25.57 10.94 4.85
N VAL A 139 -25.22 11.70 3.81
CA VAL A 139 -25.96 12.82 3.25
C VAL A 139 -26.16 12.61 1.76
#